data_AF-A0A518JWR4-F1
#
_entry.id   AF-A0A518JWR4-F1
#
_cell.length_a   1.000
_cell.length_b   1.000
_cell.length_c   1.000
_cell.angle_alpha   90.00
_cell.angle_beta   90.00
_cell.angle_gamma   90.00
#
_symmetry.space_group_name_H-M   'P 1'
#
loop_
_entity.id
_entity.type
_entity.pdbx_description
1 polymer ?
#
loop_
_entity_poly.entity_id
_entity_poly.type
_entity_poly.pdbx_seq_one_letter_code
_entity_poly.pdbx_strand_id
1 'polypeptide(L)'
;MCKENAQPRSCGPISLVAALRRFGIDRSVDAIWHAVTRDDPFGTRAARSYLIAALARTCQLDAAVLQCQPERAWQAIQTCLDAGITVVLNHRAYRAADEGHFTLLATIDDATITLDDPFLGKNQRFDRQRFLQLWKPNRETSGHVLIAIDKPALSETQSTAESLPTCPRCAAPITLAPNRLFDPSDWNSSGLWQRFFCLGCDASFSPR
;
A
#
# COMPACT_ATOMS: atom_id res chain seq x y z
N MET A 1 -17.11 -19.83 -13.91
CA MET A 1 -15.88 -19.07 -13.61
C MET A 1 -15.58 -18.17 -14.81
N CYS A 2 -16.01 -16.91 -14.76
CA CYS A 2 -15.67 -15.94 -15.79
C CYS A 2 -14.20 -15.55 -15.62
N LYS A 3 -13.35 -15.95 -16.57
CA LYS A 3 -12.09 -15.27 -16.83
C LYS A 3 -12.46 -13.94 -17.50
N GLU A 4 -12.92 -12.96 -16.73
CA GLU A 4 -12.92 -11.59 -17.23
C GLU A 4 -11.48 -11.23 -17.56
N ASN A 5 -11.28 -10.71 -18.76
CA ASN A 5 -9.99 -10.30 -19.31
C ASN A 5 -9.34 -9.30 -18.35
N ALA A 6 -8.51 -9.81 -17.43
CA ALA A 6 -7.69 -8.97 -16.59
C ALA A 6 -6.81 -8.15 -17.54
N GLN A 7 -7.06 -6.84 -17.63
CA GLN A 7 -6.25 -5.94 -18.43
C GLN A 7 -4.77 -6.12 -18.03
N PRO A 8 -3.81 -6.04 -18.96
CA PRO A 8 -2.40 -6.05 -18.62
C PRO A 8 -2.12 -5.02 -17.52
N ARG A 9 -1.32 -5.38 -16.50
CA ARG A 9 -1.00 -4.50 -15.34
C ARG A 9 -2.18 -4.16 -14.40
N SER A 10 -3.16 -5.06 -14.29
CA SER A 10 -4.33 -4.92 -13.39
C SER A 10 -4.17 -5.37 -11.94
N CYS A 11 -2.98 -5.85 -11.55
CA CYS A 11 -2.76 -6.33 -10.18
C CYS A 11 -3.08 -5.26 -9.12
N GLY A 12 -2.67 -4.00 -9.33
CA GLY A 12 -2.99 -2.90 -8.40
C GLY A 12 -4.50 -2.68 -8.18
N PRO A 13 -5.29 -2.40 -9.25
CA PRO A 13 -6.74 -2.32 -9.16
C PRO A 13 -7.41 -3.54 -8.54
N ILE A 14 -7.02 -4.76 -8.94
CA ILE A 14 -7.60 -6.00 -8.40
C ILE A 14 -7.34 -6.11 -6.89
N SER A 15 -6.09 -5.87 -6.45
CA SER A 15 -5.74 -5.88 -5.04
C SER A 15 -6.50 -4.81 -4.24
N LEU A 16 -6.69 -3.61 -4.81
CA LEU A 16 -7.48 -2.57 -4.15
C LEU A 16 -8.95 -2.93 -4.05
N VAL A 17 -9.58 -3.47 -5.10
CA VAL A 17 -10.97 -3.95 -5.05
C VAL A 17 -11.12 -5.02 -3.96
N ALA A 18 -10.17 -5.96 -3.87
CA ALA A 18 -10.17 -6.97 -2.83
C ALA A 18 -10.01 -6.36 -1.42
N ALA A 19 -9.16 -5.33 -1.26
CA ALA A 19 -9.02 -4.59 -0.01
C ALA A 19 -10.31 -3.85 0.38
N LEU A 20 -10.91 -3.08 -0.55
CA LEU A 20 -12.14 -2.32 -0.32
C LEU A 20 -13.32 -3.21 0.10
N ARG A 21 -13.42 -4.43 -0.47
CA ARG A 21 -14.45 -5.40 -0.06
C ARG A 21 -14.34 -5.81 1.40
N ARG A 22 -13.14 -5.82 2.01
CA ARG A 22 -12.98 -6.07 3.46
C ARG A 22 -13.66 -5.00 4.32
N PHE A 23 -13.90 -3.82 3.75
CA PHE A 23 -14.61 -2.71 4.38
C PHE A 23 -16.08 -2.61 3.95
N GLY A 24 -16.59 -3.58 3.18
CA GLY A 24 -17.96 -3.56 2.66
C GLY A 24 -18.18 -2.60 1.48
N ILE A 25 -17.10 -2.12 0.84
CA ILE A 25 -17.17 -1.20 -0.29
C ILE A 25 -17.03 -2.02 -1.59
N ASP A 26 -18.09 -2.06 -2.38
CA ASP A 26 -18.06 -2.74 -3.68
C ASP A 26 -17.69 -1.78 -4.83
N ARG A 27 -16.73 -2.23 -5.64
CA ARG A 27 -16.20 -1.54 -6.82
C ARG A 27 -15.75 -2.58 -7.85
N SER A 28 -15.86 -2.25 -9.12
CA SER A 28 -15.26 -3.04 -10.20
C SER A 28 -13.86 -2.52 -10.53
N VAL A 29 -13.02 -3.38 -11.12
CA VAL A 29 -11.68 -3.00 -11.60
C VAL A 29 -11.76 -1.90 -12.65
N ASP A 30 -12.68 -2.04 -13.61
CA ASP A 30 -12.88 -1.06 -14.69
C ASP A 30 -13.26 0.32 -14.15
N ALA A 31 -14.12 0.37 -13.12
CA ALA A 31 -14.55 1.63 -12.52
C ALA A 31 -13.41 2.41 -11.85
N ILE A 32 -12.39 1.72 -11.35
CA ILE A 32 -11.28 2.35 -10.62
C ILE A 32 -10.00 2.48 -11.44
N TRP A 33 -9.91 1.81 -12.58
CA TRP A 33 -8.69 1.67 -13.39
C TRP A 33 -8.00 3.02 -13.64
N HIS A 34 -8.74 4.00 -14.16
CA HIS A 34 -8.19 5.31 -14.52
C HIS A 34 -7.78 6.14 -13.29
N ALA A 35 -8.44 5.92 -12.15
CA ALA A 35 -8.12 6.64 -10.91
C ALA A 35 -6.77 6.18 -10.34
N VAL A 36 -6.43 4.89 -10.46
CA VAL A 36 -5.24 4.31 -9.82
C VAL A 36 -4.03 4.11 -10.75
N THR A 37 -4.20 4.34 -12.05
CA THR A 37 -3.14 4.11 -13.06
C THR A 37 -2.61 5.39 -13.68
N ARG A 38 -1.31 5.41 -14.02
CA ARG A 38 -0.66 6.47 -14.79
C ARG A 38 0.33 5.86 -15.77
N ASP A 39 0.55 6.55 -16.87
CA ASP A 39 1.59 6.20 -17.81
C ASP A 39 2.96 6.45 -17.15
N ASP A 40 3.91 5.54 -17.37
CA ASP A 40 5.30 5.72 -17.00
C ASP A 40 6.06 6.50 -18.10
N PRO A 41 7.32 6.89 -17.87
CA PRO A 41 8.13 7.56 -18.90
C PRO A 41 8.35 6.74 -20.18
N PHE A 42 8.07 5.43 -20.15
CA PHE A 42 8.15 4.51 -21.28
C PHE A 42 6.78 4.30 -21.97
N GLY A 43 5.75 5.04 -21.57
CA GLY A 43 4.39 4.94 -22.10
C GLY A 43 3.58 3.75 -21.58
N THR A 44 4.10 3.00 -20.60
CA THR A 44 3.39 1.88 -20.00
C THR A 44 2.46 2.37 -18.91
N ARG A 45 1.16 2.13 -19.08
CA ARG A 45 0.16 2.45 -18.06
C ARG A 45 0.14 1.40 -16.97
N ALA A 46 0.44 1.80 -15.74
CA ALA A 46 0.46 0.90 -14.59
C ALA A 46 -0.12 1.56 -13.34
N ALA A 47 -0.51 0.73 -12.38
CA ALA A 47 -1.00 1.20 -11.09
C ALA A 47 0.11 1.89 -10.28
N ARG A 48 -0.25 2.91 -9.51
CA ARG A 48 0.67 3.64 -8.62
C ARG A 48 0.24 3.50 -7.17
N SER A 49 1.16 3.17 -6.28
CA SER A 49 0.86 2.99 -4.85
C SER A 49 0.15 4.20 -4.25
N TYR A 50 0.64 5.42 -4.55
CA TYR A 50 0.06 6.65 -4.03
C TYR A 50 -1.37 6.89 -4.52
N LEU A 51 -1.72 6.49 -5.74
CA LEU A 51 -3.08 6.63 -6.27
C LEU A 51 -4.02 5.55 -5.73
N ILE A 52 -3.52 4.33 -5.48
CA ILE A 52 -4.29 3.29 -4.79
C ILE A 52 -4.71 3.79 -3.40
N ALA A 53 -3.77 4.34 -2.64
CA ALA A 53 -4.06 4.93 -1.33
C ALA A 53 -4.96 6.17 -1.43
N ALA A 54 -4.72 7.06 -2.40
CA ALA A 54 -5.57 8.23 -2.62
C ALA A 54 -7.02 7.83 -2.91
N LEU A 55 -7.24 6.81 -3.76
CA LEU A 55 -8.59 6.32 -4.03
C LEU A 55 -9.25 5.73 -2.78
N ALA A 56 -8.50 4.97 -1.97
CA ALA A 56 -9.02 4.48 -0.69
C ALA A 56 -9.52 5.62 0.21
N ARG A 57 -8.80 6.76 0.28
CA ARG A 57 -9.24 7.95 1.01
C ARG A 57 -10.52 8.56 0.46
N THR A 58 -10.73 8.58 -0.87
CA THR A 58 -12.00 9.05 -1.44
C THR A 58 -13.19 8.16 -1.06
N CYS A 59 -12.93 6.92 -0.65
CA CYS A 59 -13.91 5.99 -0.10
C CYS A 59 -14.03 6.09 1.43
N GLN A 60 -13.61 7.21 2.02
CA GLN A 60 -13.68 7.49 3.46
C GLN A 60 -12.90 6.49 4.33
N LEU A 61 -11.80 5.96 3.79
CA LEU A 61 -10.85 5.13 4.54
C LEU A 61 -9.59 5.93 4.89
N ASP A 62 -8.94 5.54 5.97
CA ASP A 62 -7.57 5.98 6.24
C ASP A 62 -6.61 5.17 5.37
N ALA A 63 -5.64 5.86 4.75
CA ALA A 63 -4.63 5.18 3.95
C ALA A 63 -3.30 5.93 3.91
N ALA A 64 -2.21 5.16 3.90
CA ALA A 64 -0.84 5.65 3.71
C ALA A 64 -0.04 4.73 2.78
N VAL A 65 0.99 5.31 2.15
CA VAL A 65 2.01 4.56 1.43
C VAL A 65 3.33 4.75 2.15
N LEU A 66 3.93 3.63 2.55
CA LEU A 66 5.09 3.59 3.41
C LEU A 66 6.17 2.72 2.78
N GLN A 67 7.43 3.14 2.89
CA GLN A 67 8.58 2.29 2.67
C GLN A 67 9.16 1.93 4.03
N CYS A 68 9.35 0.63 4.26
CA CYS A 68 9.91 0.11 5.50
C CYS A 68 11.45 0.12 5.44
N GLN A 69 12.10 0.16 6.60
CA GLN A 69 13.51 -0.15 6.70
C GLN A 69 13.74 -1.62 6.29
N PRO A 70 14.69 -1.92 5.38
CA PRO A 70 14.90 -3.28 4.87
C PRO A 70 15.12 -4.33 5.97
N GLU A 71 15.90 -4.00 7.00
CA GLU A 71 16.24 -4.88 8.11
C GLU A 71 15.07 -5.11 9.08
N ARG A 72 14.03 -4.27 9.01
CA ARG A 72 12.80 -4.37 9.82
C ARG A 72 11.55 -4.64 9.00
N ALA A 73 11.71 -4.97 7.71
CA ALA A 73 10.61 -5.11 6.77
C ALA A 73 9.58 -6.17 7.21
N TRP A 74 10.03 -7.31 7.74
CA TRP A 74 9.13 -8.35 8.27
C TRP A 74 8.33 -7.86 9.48
N GLN A 75 9.01 -7.18 10.41
CA GLN A 75 8.38 -6.59 11.59
C GLN A 75 7.32 -5.55 11.20
N ALA A 76 7.61 -4.71 10.20
CA ALA A 76 6.67 -3.70 9.73
C ALA A 76 5.36 -4.32 9.18
N ILE A 77 5.44 -5.42 8.42
CA ILE A 77 4.25 -6.13 7.95
C ILE A 77 3.46 -6.71 9.14
N GLN A 78 4.17 -7.36 10.08
CA GLN A 78 3.56 -7.94 11.27
C GLN A 78 2.83 -6.88 12.10
N THR A 79 3.46 -5.72 12.34
CA THR A 79 2.86 -4.60 13.07
C THR A 79 1.55 -4.12 12.41
N CYS A 80 1.50 -4.03 11.08
CA CYS A 80 0.25 -3.71 10.39
C CYS A 80 -0.82 -4.78 10.61
N LEU A 81 -0.47 -6.07 10.49
CA LEU A 81 -1.43 -7.15 10.67
C LEU A 81 -1.97 -7.20 12.12
N ASP A 82 -1.09 -7.08 13.11
CA ASP A 82 -1.44 -7.08 14.54
C ASP A 82 -2.35 -5.90 14.89
N ALA A 83 -2.19 -4.76 14.22
CA ALA A 83 -3.07 -3.61 14.35
C ALA A 83 -4.43 -3.76 13.63
N GLY A 84 -4.64 -4.88 12.93
CA GLY A 84 -5.86 -5.16 12.15
C GLY A 84 -5.93 -4.38 10.83
N ILE A 85 -4.81 -3.86 10.33
CA ILE A 85 -4.76 -3.01 9.14
C ILE A 85 -4.72 -3.86 7.89
N THR A 86 -5.51 -3.47 6.88
CA THR A 86 -5.46 -4.11 5.56
C THR A 86 -4.24 -3.60 4.80
N VAL A 87 -3.37 -4.52 4.35
CA VAL A 87 -2.11 -4.18 3.69
C VAL A 87 -2.08 -4.66 2.24
N VAL A 88 -1.81 -3.75 1.30
CA VAL A 88 -1.44 -4.09 -0.07
C VAL A 88 0.07 -3.94 -0.23
N LEU A 89 0.76 -4.97 -0.70
CA LEU A 89 2.21 -5.01 -0.86
C LEU A 89 2.59 -4.74 -2.31
N ASN A 90 3.59 -3.89 -2.54
CA ASN A 90 4.21 -3.70 -3.85
C ASN A 90 5.58 -4.37 -3.86
N HIS A 91 5.74 -5.40 -4.69
CA HIS A 91 6.94 -6.22 -4.77
C HIS A 91 7.25 -6.63 -6.22
N ARG A 92 8.38 -7.30 -6.45
CA ARG A 92 8.73 -7.81 -7.78
C ARG A 92 7.77 -8.93 -8.21
N ALA A 93 7.39 -8.96 -9.47
CA ALA A 93 6.60 -10.06 -10.02
C ALA A 93 7.41 -11.37 -10.00
N TYR A 94 6.77 -12.48 -9.61
CA TYR A 94 7.46 -13.77 -9.45
C TYR A 94 8.09 -14.30 -10.76
N ARG A 95 7.43 -14.05 -11.90
CA ARG A 95 7.89 -14.53 -13.23
C ARG A 95 8.55 -13.44 -14.08
N ALA A 96 8.64 -12.21 -13.58
CA ALA A 96 9.21 -11.07 -14.30
C ALA A 96 9.89 -10.14 -13.29
N ALA A 97 11.17 -10.44 -12.98
CA ALA A 97 11.88 -9.80 -11.87
C ALA A 97 12.03 -8.27 -12.01
N ASP A 98 11.92 -7.74 -13.23
CA ASP A 98 11.98 -6.30 -13.52
C ASP A 98 10.63 -5.59 -13.39
N GLU A 99 9.53 -6.34 -13.27
CA GLU A 99 8.18 -5.81 -13.14
C GLU A 99 7.74 -5.70 -11.68
N GLY A 100 6.97 -4.67 -11.38
CA GLY A 100 6.25 -4.53 -10.12
C GLY A 100 4.94 -5.30 -10.13
N HIS A 101 4.54 -5.75 -8.95
CA HIS A 101 3.32 -6.51 -8.72
C HIS A 101 2.70 -6.12 -7.39
N PHE A 102 1.37 -6.12 -7.35
CA PHE A 102 0.59 -5.84 -6.16
C PHE A 102 -0.10 -7.11 -5.67
N THR A 103 -0.01 -7.36 -4.38
CA THR A 103 -0.71 -8.44 -3.69
C THR A 103 -1.34 -7.94 -2.40
N LEU A 104 -2.41 -8.59 -1.97
CA LEU A 104 -3.10 -8.25 -0.72
C LEU A 104 -2.62 -9.21 0.38
N LEU A 105 -2.22 -8.68 1.53
CA LEU A 105 -1.84 -9.49 2.68
C LEU A 105 -3.07 -10.23 3.24
N ALA A 106 -2.95 -11.56 3.39
CA ALA A 106 -3.94 -12.36 4.10
C ALA A 106 -3.49 -12.60 5.55
N THR A 107 -2.31 -13.20 5.75
CA THR A 107 -1.72 -13.46 7.07
C THR A 107 -0.19 -13.43 7.00
N ILE A 108 0.45 -13.27 8.16
CA ILE A 108 1.89 -13.40 8.34
C ILE A 108 2.15 -14.02 9.72
N ASP A 109 3.20 -14.82 9.82
CA ASP A 109 3.77 -15.36 11.05
C ASP A 109 5.30 -15.21 11.04
N ASP A 110 6.00 -15.80 12.01
CA ASP A 110 7.45 -15.67 12.13
C ASP A 110 8.24 -16.22 10.92
N ALA A 111 7.67 -17.18 10.19
CA ALA A 111 8.34 -17.94 9.15
C ALA A 111 7.74 -17.77 7.76
N THR A 112 6.44 -17.46 7.66
CA THR A 112 5.70 -17.45 6.40
C THR A 112 4.74 -16.28 6.27
N ILE A 113 4.47 -15.92 5.02
CA ILE A 113 3.50 -14.91 4.63
C ILE A 113 2.53 -15.51 3.62
N THR A 114 1.25 -15.19 3.78
CA THR A 114 0.17 -15.62 2.90
C THR A 114 -0.45 -14.42 2.21
N LEU A 115 -0.52 -14.48 0.88
CA LEU A 115 -0.93 -13.37 0.02
C LEU A 115 -2.10 -13.78 -0.88
N ASP A 116 -3.04 -12.87 -1.06
CA ASP A 116 -4.03 -12.95 -2.14
C ASP A 116 -3.45 -12.27 -3.38
N ASP A 117 -3.11 -13.10 -4.37
CA ASP A 117 -2.50 -12.66 -5.61
C ASP A 117 -3.57 -12.51 -6.71
N PRO A 118 -3.66 -11.34 -7.37
CA PRO A 118 -4.60 -11.09 -8.47
C PRO A 118 -4.56 -12.12 -9.62
N PHE A 119 -3.40 -12.72 -9.87
CA PHE A 119 -3.16 -13.61 -11.01
C PHE A 119 -3.00 -15.07 -10.60
N LEU A 120 -2.49 -15.33 -9.39
CA LEU A 120 -2.30 -16.70 -8.87
C LEU A 120 -3.46 -17.16 -7.97
N GLY A 121 -4.33 -16.25 -7.53
CA GLY A 121 -5.46 -16.54 -6.65
C GLY A 121 -5.13 -16.31 -5.18
N LYS A 122 -6.05 -16.77 -4.31
CA LYS A 122 -5.97 -16.55 -2.86
C LYS A 122 -4.94 -17.45 -2.19
N ASN A 123 -4.54 -17.08 -0.98
CA ASN A 123 -3.76 -17.90 -0.06
C ASN A 123 -2.42 -18.43 -0.62
N GLN A 124 -1.73 -17.63 -1.43
CA GLN A 124 -0.39 -17.96 -1.92
C GLN A 124 0.61 -17.82 -0.77
N ARG A 125 1.27 -18.92 -0.41
CA ARG A 125 2.18 -18.97 0.73
C ARG A 125 3.63 -18.87 0.28
N PHE A 126 4.40 -18.02 0.99
CA PHE A 126 5.84 -17.85 0.79
C PHE A 126 6.56 -17.97 2.13
N ASP A 127 7.75 -18.55 2.12
CA ASP A 127 8.66 -18.43 3.25
C ASP A 127 9.24 -17.00 3.34
N ARG A 128 9.64 -16.62 4.55
CA ARG A 128 10.16 -15.29 4.86
C ARG A 128 11.32 -14.87 3.97
N GLN A 129 12.31 -15.75 3.79
CA GLN A 129 13.49 -15.41 3.01
C GLN A 129 13.12 -15.14 1.55
N ARG A 130 12.33 -16.02 0.94
CA ARG A 130 11.87 -15.88 -0.44
C ARG A 130 11.05 -14.62 -0.65
N PHE A 131 10.10 -14.32 0.24
CA PHE A 131 9.31 -13.10 0.13
C PHE A 131 10.18 -11.85 0.27
N LEU A 132 11.10 -11.81 1.24
CA LEU A 132 12.00 -10.66 1.40
C LEU A 132 12.91 -10.46 0.18
N GLN A 133 13.30 -11.53 -0.55
CA GLN A 133 13.98 -11.38 -1.84
C GLN A 133 13.08 -10.77 -2.92
N LEU A 134 11.81 -11.19 -3.00
CA LEU A 134 10.83 -10.60 -3.92
C LEU A 134 10.54 -9.13 -3.59
N TRP A 135 10.66 -8.74 -2.32
CA TRP A 135 10.34 -7.39 -1.88
C TRP A 135 11.49 -6.38 -1.98
N LYS A 136 12.63 -6.79 -2.53
CA LYS A 136 13.76 -5.89 -2.86
C LYS A 136 13.44 -4.95 -4.03
N PRO A 137 14.10 -3.79 -4.16
CA PRO A 137 13.87 -2.84 -5.26
C PRO A 137 14.21 -3.42 -6.64
N ASN A 138 13.48 -3.04 -7.67
CA ASN A 138 13.83 -3.32 -9.07
C ASN A 138 13.62 -2.07 -9.93
N ARG A 139 13.50 -2.23 -11.26
CA ARG A 139 13.26 -1.11 -12.17
C ARG A 139 11.94 -0.37 -11.89
N GLU A 140 10.90 -1.07 -11.46
CA GLU A 140 9.55 -0.50 -11.29
C GLU A 140 9.15 -0.25 -9.83
N THR A 141 9.87 -0.84 -8.86
CA THR A 141 9.53 -0.80 -7.44
C THR A 141 10.69 -0.29 -6.60
N SER A 142 10.39 0.59 -5.65
CA SER A 142 11.39 1.10 -4.69
C SER A 142 11.81 0.07 -3.63
N GLY A 143 11.17 -1.09 -3.59
CA GLY A 143 11.39 -2.14 -2.58
C GLY A 143 10.83 -1.78 -1.21
N HIS A 144 10.37 -2.78 -0.47
CA HIS A 144 9.86 -2.63 0.90
C HIS A 144 8.68 -1.65 1.04
N VAL A 145 7.93 -1.43 -0.05
CA VAL A 145 6.78 -0.54 -0.08
C VAL A 145 5.50 -1.31 0.23
N LEU A 146 4.71 -0.76 1.14
CA LEU A 146 3.36 -1.21 1.44
C LEU A 146 2.36 -0.04 1.40
N ILE A 147 1.09 -0.41 1.25
CA ILE A 147 -0.05 0.48 1.33
C ILE A 147 -0.90 0.01 2.51
N ALA A 148 -0.96 0.82 3.55
CA ALA A 148 -1.77 0.56 4.73
C ALA A 148 -3.15 1.19 4.54
N ILE A 149 -4.23 0.44 4.77
CA ILE A 149 -5.61 0.88 4.65
C ILE A 149 -6.39 0.44 5.89
N ASP A 150 -7.11 1.36 6.51
CA ASP A 150 -7.95 1.08 7.67
C ASP A 150 -9.24 1.92 7.65
N LYS A 151 -10.19 1.59 8.53
CA LYS A 151 -11.30 2.51 8.83
C LYS A 151 -10.74 3.69 9.62
N PRO A 152 -11.26 4.91 9.39
CA PRO A 152 -10.96 6.03 10.27
C PRO A 152 -11.32 5.65 11.70
N ALA A 153 -10.43 5.95 12.64
CA ALA A 153 -10.79 5.82 14.05
C ALA A 153 -12.01 6.72 14.31
N LEU A 154 -13.02 6.18 15.02
CA LEU A 154 -14.10 6.97 15.60
C LEU A 154 -13.51 7.81 16.73
N SER A 155 -12.70 8.82 16.41
CA SER A 155 -12.26 9.78 17.41
C SER A 155 -13.40 10.74 17.67
N GLU A 156 -13.90 10.71 18.90
CA GLU A 156 -14.70 11.78 19.49
C GLU A 156 -14.04 13.12 19.15
N THR A 157 -14.80 13.99 18.49
CA THR A 157 -14.58 15.43 18.32
C THR A 157 -13.41 16.00 19.12
N GLN A 158 -12.19 15.89 18.60
CA GLN A 158 -11.08 16.77 18.98
C GLN A 158 -10.77 17.65 17.78
N SER A 159 -11.70 18.60 17.61
CA SER A 159 -11.50 19.86 16.93
C SER A 159 -10.42 20.65 17.67
N THR A 160 -9.16 20.40 17.35
CA THR A 160 -8.16 21.46 17.39
C THR A 160 -7.60 21.58 15.99
N ALA A 161 -7.85 22.73 15.37
CA ALA A 161 -7.45 23.07 14.01
C ALA A 161 -5.94 23.32 13.95
N GLU A 162 -5.13 22.32 14.32
CA GLU A 162 -3.71 22.35 13.96
C GLU A 162 -3.60 22.20 12.45
N SER A 163 -2.86 23.11 11.82
CA SER A 163 -2.62 23.07 10.39
C SER A 163 -1.90 21.78 10.03
N LEU A 164 -2.58 20.87 9.33
CA LEU A 164 -1.96 19.65 8.84
C LEU A 164 -0.72 19.99 8.00
N PRO A 165 0.40 19.26 8.16
CA PRO A 165 1.57 19.47 7.33
C PRO A 165 1.20 19.27 5.85
N THR A 166 1.75 20.09 4.97
CA THR A 166 1.52 20.00 3.52
C THR A 166 2.75 19.48 2.80
N CYS A 167 2.53 18.74 1.71
CA CYS A 167 3.60 18.31 0.83
C CYS A 167 4.32 19.52 0.22
N PRO A 168 5.66 19.66 0.39
CA PRO A 168 6.41 20.78 -0.17
C PRO A 168 6.46 20.80 -1.70
N ARG A 169 6.13 19.68 -2.36
CA ARG A 169 6.12 19.58 -3.83
C ARG A 169 4.79 19.97 -4.46
N CYS A 170 3.66 19.60 -3.85
CA CYS A 170 2.33 19.79 -4.45
C CYS A 170 1.30 20.45 -3.53
N ALA A 171 1.70 20.88 -2.33
CA ALA A 171 0.86 21.46 -1.29
C ALA A 171 -0.29 20.57 -0.77
N ALA A 172 -0.43 19.33 -1.25
CA ALA A 172 -1.45 18.41 -0.75
C ALA A 172 -1.27 18.14 0.75
N PRO A 173 -2.35 18.04 1.54
CA PRO A 173 -2.27 17.74 2.96
C PRO A 173 -1.64 16.35 3.18
N ILE A 174 -0.71 16.28 4.11
CA ILE A 174 -0.12 15.03 4.60
C ILE A 174 -0.89 14.64 5.84
N THR A 175 -1.58 13.50 5.75
CA THR A 175 -2.29 12.91 6.89
C THR A 175 -1.54 11.66 7.31
N LEU A 176 -1.10 11.62 8.57
CA LEU A 176 -0.50 10.46 9.21
C LEU A 176 -1.61 9.50 9.64
N ALA A 177 -2.17 8.78 8.66
CA ALA A 177 -3.26 7.84 8.87
C ALA A 177 -3.01 6.56 8.04
N PRO A 178 -3.26 5.35 8.55
CA PRO A 178 -4.00 5.03 9.79
C PRO A 178 -3.26 5.41 11.08
N ASN A 179 -3.96 6.05 12.02
CA ASN A 179 -3.36 6.57 13.26
C ASN A 179 -2.73 5.48 14.14
N ARG A 180 -3.16 4.23 14.03
CA ARG A 180 -2.56 3.08 14.73
C ARG A 180 -1.11 2.79 14.34
N LEU A 181 -0.61 3.33 13.22
CA LEU A 181 0.78 3.14 12.77
C LEU A 181 1.74 4.25 13.19
N PHE A 182 1.21 5.37 13.69
CA PHE A 182 1.98 6.60 13.88
C PHE A 182 1.75 7.16 15.27
N ASP A 183 2.82 7.57 15.92
CA ASP A 183 2.69 8.47 17.06
C ASP A 183 2.41 9.89 16.51
N PRO A 184 1.42 10.63 17.03
CA PRO A 184 1.14 12.00 16.59
C PRO A 184 2.34 12.95 16.73
N SER A 185 3.22 12.70 17.71
CA SER A 185 4.41 13.52 17.96
C SER A 185 5.62 13.11 17.12
N ASP A 186 5.69 11.83 16.72
CA ASP A 186 6.75 11.29 15.87
C ASP A 186 6.23 10.12 15.03
N TRP A 187 5.97 10.39 13.75
CA TRP A 187 5.44 9.41 12.82
C TRP A 187 6.35 8.17 12.64
N ASN A 188 7.62 8.24 13.04
CA ASN A 188 8.55 7.12 12.97
C ASN A 188 9.22 6.80 14.32
N SER A 189 8.53 7.04 15.44
CA SER A 189 9.03 6.68 16.78
C SER A 189 9.45 5.21 16.89
N SER A 190 8.77 4.33 16.16
CA SER A 190 9.09 2.91 16.10
C SER A 190 10.38 2.58 15.35
N GLY A 191 10.88 3.48 14.50
CA GLY A 191 11.99 3.26 13.57
C GLY A 191 11.72 2.23 12.46
N LEU A 192 10.45 1.87 12.22
CA LEU A 192 10.06 0.89 11.21
C LEU A 192 10.10 1.46 9.79
N TRP A 193 9.85 2.76 9.66
CA TRP A 193 9.63 3.42 8.39
C TRP A 193 10.89 4.14 7.92
N GLN A 194 11.19 3.98 6.64
CA GLN A 194 12.25 4.71 5.95
C GLN A 194 11.69 5.94 5.24
N ARG A 195 10.52 5.78 4.59
CA ARG A 195 9.87 6.85 3.84
C ARG A 195 8.35 6.82 3.95
N PHE A 196 7.76 8.01 3.90
CA PHE A 196 6.34 8.25 3.65
C PHE A 196 6.16 8.84 2.25
N PHE A 197 5.11 8.48 1.50
CA PHE A 197 4.86 9.02 0.16
C PHE A 197 3.60 9.91 0.12
N CYS A 198 3.72 11.07 -0.52
CA CYS A 198 2.62 12.00 -0.75
C CYS A 198 1.57 11.38 -1.69
N LEU A 199 0.32 11.33 -1.24
CA LEU A 199 -0.79 10.82 -2.03
C LEU A 199 -1.24 11.75 -3.17
N GLY A 200 -0.73 12.98 -3.22
CA GLY A 200 -1.00 13.92 -4.31
C GLY A 200 0.01 13.85 -5.47
N CYS A 201 1.28 13.54 -5.21
CA CYS A 201 2.34 13.64 -6.22
C CYS A 201 3.46 12.59 -6.12
N ASP A 202 3.33 11.58 -5.25
CA ASP A 202 4.32 10.52 -5.05
C ASP A 202 5.69 10.97 -4.52
N ALA A 203 5.83 12.23 -4.10
CA ALA A 203 7.03 12.70 -3.42
C ALA A 203 7.24 11.91 -2.13
N SER A 204 8.46 11.45 -1.89
CA SER A 204 8.81 10.72 -0.66
C SER A 204 9.48 11.64 0.37
N PHE A 205 9.24 11.36 1.64
CA PHE A 205 9.81 12.05 2.79
C PHE A 205 10.43 11.04 3.73
N SER A 206 11.60 11.36 4.27
CA SER A 206 12.27 10.56 5.29
C SER A 206 12.19 11.25 6.66
N PRO A 207 12.29 10.49 7.76
CA PRO A 207 12.52 11.08 9.08
C PRO A 207 13.78 11.94 9.03
N ARG A 208 13.80 13.03 9.79
CA ARG A 208 15.01 13.84 9.98
C ARG A 208 16.02 13.11 10.85
#